data_AF-A0A9E3X0U8-F1
#
_entry.id   AF-A0A9E3X0U8-F1
#
_cell.length_a   1.000
_cell.length_b   1.000
_cell.length_c   1.000
_cell.angle_alpha   90.00
_cell.angle_beta   90.00
_cell.angle_gamma   90.00
#
_symmetry.space_group_name_H-M   'P 1'
#
loop_
_entity.id
_entity.type
_entity.pdbx_description
1 polymer ?
#
loop_
_entity_poly.entity_id
_entity_poly.type
_entity_poly.pdbx_seq_one_letter_code
_entity_poly.pdbx_strand_id
1 'polypeptide(L)'
;MQQFLKSLRRLLRQITRALGRGWQQLICGILNLRRRFLRRRLDGYVVFTLDREIEERNPEEPWWYSYIPGRKPPLSLEGLHNALRRVAADPAVKGVLFLAKSPSLTLAQAQSLAALLNRFRTWDATQNPTAPH
;
A
#
# COMPACT_ATOMS: atom_id res chain seq x y z
N MET A 1 -52.42 16.31 -6.98
CA MET A 1 -51.37 15.61 -7.78
C MET A 1 -49.96 16.21 -7.66
N GLN A 2 -49.74 17.53 -7.70
CA GLN A 2 -48.37 18.10 -7.75
C GLN A 2 -47.52 17.95 -6.47
N GLN A 3 -48.13 17.82 -5.29
CA GLN A 3 -47.39 17.63 -4.03
C GLN A 3 -46.74 16.23 -3.91
N PHE A 4 -47.37 15.20 -4.49
CA PHE A 4 -46.88 13.81 -4.45
C PHE A 4 -45.58 13.65 -5.26
N LEU A 5 -45.50 14.28 -6.43
CA LEU A 5 -44.33 14.30 -7.31
C LEU A 5 -43.10 14.98 -6.69
N LYS A 6 -43.30 16.02 -5.88
CA LYS A 6 -42.19 16.70 -5.16
C LYS A 6 -41.64 15.86 -4.01
N SER A 7 -42.52 15.16 -3.29
CA SER A 7 -42.12 14.22 -2.23
C SER A 7 -41.34 13.02 -2.80
N LEU A 8 -41.83 12.44 -3.90
CA LEU A 8 -41.18 11.32 -4.60
C LEU A 8 -39.76 11.68 -5.08
N ARG A 9 -39.56 12.88 -5.62
CA ARG A 9 -38.25 13.40 -6.06
C ARG A 9 -37.27 13.69 -4.92
N ARG A 10 -37.75 13.90 -3.67
CA ARG A 10 -36.89 14.03 -2.49
C ARG A 10 -36.47 12.66 -1.96
N LEU A 11 -37.42 11.71 -1.90
CA LEU A 11 -37.15 10.32 -1.52
C LEU A 11 -36.16 9.65 -2.47
N LEU A 12 -36.33 9.80 -3.78
CA LEU A 12 -35.39 9.26 -4.78
C LEU A 12 -33.97 9.82 -4.64
N ARG A 13 -33.82 11.10 -4.30
CA ARG A 13 -32.50 11.74 -4.07
C ARG A 13 -31.83 11.31 -2.76
N GLN A 14 -32.61 11.02 -1.74
CA GLN A 14 -32.08 10.48 -0.48
C GLN A 14 -31.68 9.01 -0.63
N ILE A 15 -32.50 8.21 -1.33
CA ILE A 15 -32.26 6.80 -1.61
C ILE A 15 -31.01 6.64 -2.47
N THR A 16 -30.83 7.44 -3.53
CA THR A 16 -29.62 7.37 -4.38
C THR A 16 -28.33 7.76 -3.64
N ARG A 17 -28.37 8.74 -2.74
CA ARG A 17 -27.20 9.10 -1.90
C ARG A 17 -26.91 8.06 -0.81
N ALA A 18 -27.95 7.38 -0.31
CA ALA A 18 -27.80 6.28 0.64
C ALA A 18 -27.27 5.02 -0.05
N LEU A 19 -27.78 4.69 -1.24
CA LEU A 19 -27.26 3.59 -2.06
C LEU A 19 -25.81 3.84 -2.46
N GLY A 20 -25.44 5.06 -2.87
CA GLY A 20 -24.05 5.38 -3.22
C GLY A 20 -23.08 5.14 -2.06
N ARG A 21 -23.45 5.56 -0.84
CA ARG A 21 -22.63 5.33 0.36
C ARG A 21 -22.58 3.87 0.79
N GLY A 22 -23.72 3.17 0.74
CA GLY A 22 -23.77 1.73 1.01
C GLY A 22 -22.96 0.92 0.01
N TRP A 23 -22.99 1.30 -1.27
CA TRP A 23 -22.23 0.67 -2.34
C TRP A 23 -20.72 0.89 -2.17
N GLN A 24 -20.31 2.11 -1.81
CA GLN A 24 -18.92 2.41 -1.51
C GLN A 24 -18.41 1.61 -0.31
N GLN A 25 -19.20 1.50 0.77
CA GLN A 25 -18.84 0.69 1.93
C GLN A 25 -18.77 -0.81 1.61
N LEU A 26 -19.70 -1.33 0.78
CA LEU A 26 -19.67 -2.70 0.30
C LEU A 26 -18.43 -2.99 -0.54
N ILE A 27 -18.08 -2.11 -1.49
CA ILE A 27 -16.88 -2.27 -2.32
C ILE A 27 -15.62 -2.20 -1.47
N CYS A 28 -15.50 -1.22 -0.57
CA CYS A 28 -14.36 -1.12 0.35
C CYS A 28 -14.27 -2.35 1.25
N GLY A 29 -15.40 -2.84 1.77
CA GLY A 29 -15.49 -4.05 2.59
C GLY A 29 -15.05 -5.29 1.83
N ILE A 30 -15.52 -5.48 0.59
CA ILE A 30 -15.16 -6.62 -0.27
C ILE A 30 -13.67 -6.55 -0.65
N LEU A 31 -13.14 -5.38 -1.00
CA LEU A 31 -11.72 -5.22 -1.31
C LEU A 31 -10.83 -5.47 -0.08
N ASN A 32 -11.26 -5.02 1.09
CA ASN A 32 -10.57 -5.30 2.36
C ASN A 32 -10.65 -6.79 2.73
N LEU A 33 -11.79 -7.43 2.52
CA LEU A 33 -11.97 -8.86 2.76
C LEU A 33 -11.13 -9.71 1.79
N ARG A 34 -11.07 -9.31 0.52
CA ARG A 34 -10.19 -9.91 -0.50
C ARG A 34 -8.72 -9.74 -0.13
N ARG A 35 -8.31 -8.54 0.31
CA ARG A 35 -6.95 -8.30 0.83
C ARG A 35 -6.64 -9.20 2.04
N ARG A 36 -7.59 -9.32 2.97
CA ARG A 36 -7.47 -10.16 4.18
C ARG A 36 -7.36 -11.65 3.86
N PHE A 37 -8.12 -12.13 2.88
CA PHE A 37 -8.06 -13.53 2.46
C PHE A 37 -6.80 -13.86 1.64
N LEU A 38 -6.32 -12.96 0.79
CA LEU A 38 -5.12 -13.20 -0.02
C LEU A 38 -3.79 -12.96 0.72
N ARG A 39 -3.77 -12.20 1.83
CA ARG A 39 -2.54 -11.86 2.58
C ARG A 39 -2.46 -12.54 3.95
N ARG A 40 -2.86 -13.81 4.05
CA ARG A 40 -2.90 -14.61 5.29
C ARG A 40 -1.54 -14.90 5.98
N ARG A 41 -0.51 -14.07 5.83
CA ARG A 41 0.81 -14.36 6.43
C ARG A 41 1.60 -13.21 7.03
N LEU A 42 1.00 -12.09 7.44
CA LEU A 42 1.49 -11.14 8.47
C LEU A 42 0.55 -9.93 8.53
N ASP A 43 -0.40 -9.94 9.49
CA ASP A 43 -1.44 -8.92 9.56
C ASP A 43 -0.85 -7.51 9.78
N GLY A 44 -0.96 -6.67 8.76
CA GLY A 44 -0.57 -5.27 8.80
C GLY A 44 0.93 -5.00 8.68
N TYR A 45 1.78 -6.00 8.47
CA TYR A 45 3.21 -5.76 8.26
C TYR A 45 3.61 -6.06 6.81
N VAL A 46 4.30 -5.11 6.17
CA VAL A 46 4.88 -5.32 4.84
C VAL A 46 6.29 -5.87 5.00
N VAL A 47 6.55 -7.04 4.41
CA VAL A 47 7.87 -7.68 4.48
C VAL A 47 8.67 -7.37 3.23
N PHE A 48 9.86 -6.79 3.41
CA PHE A 48 10.88 -6.68 2.37
C PHE A 48 12.00 -7.68 2.66
N THR A 49 12.28 -8.58 1.73
CA THR A 49 13.41 -9.51 1.83
C THR A 49 14.62 -8.90 1.14
N LEU A 50 15.69 -8.63 1.89
CA LEU A 50 17.00 -8.26 1.37
C LEU A 50 17.78 -9.56 1.13
N ASP A 51 17.54 -10.20 -0.01
CA ASP A 51 18.13 -11.50 -0.39
C ASP A 51 19.20 -11.39 -1.50
N ARG A 52 19.41 -10.20 -2.06
CA ARG A 52 20.33 -9.92 -3.17
C ARG A 52 21.01 -8.56 -3.01
N GLU A 53 22.04 -8.33 -3.82
CA GLU A 53 22.66 -7.02 -3.98
C GLU A 53 21.60 -5.97 -4.31
N ILE A 54 21.64 -4.86 -3.57
CA ILE A 54 20.71 -3.76 -3.80
C ILE A 54 21.25 -2.93 -4.96
N GLU A 55 20.58 -3.00 -6.11
CA GLU A 55 20.89 -2.12 -7.23
C GLU A 55 20.43 -0.69 -6.91
N GLU A 56 21.24 0.31 -7.23
CA GLU A 56 20.88 1.72 -7.00
C GLU A 56 19.69 2.15 -7.85
N ARG A 57 19.63 1.65 -9.09
CA ARG A 57 18.60 1.98 -10.07
C ARG A 57 17.80 0.74 -10.43
N ASN A 58 16.50 0.90 -10.66
CA ASN A 58 15.71 -0.21 -11.18
C ASN A 58 16.24 -0.53 -12.59
N PRO A 59 16.59 -1.79 -12.90
CA PRO A 59 17.01 -2.13 -14.25
C PRO A 59 15.88 -1.80 -15.22
N GLU A 60 16.22 -1.32 -16.42
CA GLU A 60 15.24 -1.11 -17.48
C GLU A 60 14.65 -2.46 -17.90
N GLU A 61 13.55 -2.83 -17.26
CA GLU A 61 12.86 -4.07 -17.59
C GLU A 61 11.91 -3.87 -18.76
N PRO A 62 11.84 -4.84 -19.70
CA PRO A 62 10.80 -4.84 -20.72
C PRO A 62 9.41 -4.81 -20.09
N TRP A 63 8.49 -4.03 -20.65
CA TRP A 63 7.13 -3.85 -20.13
C TRP A 63 6.38 -5.17 -19.82
N TRP A 64 6.67 -6.22 -20.58
CA TRP A 64 6.02 -7.52 -20.46
C TRP A 64 6.47 -8.35 -19.24
N TYR A 65 7.60 -8.01 -18.61
CA TYR A 65 8.11 -8.67 -17.41
C TYR A 65 7.16 -8.51 -16.20
N SER A 66 6.32 -7.47 -16.21
CA SER A 66 5.29 -7.22 -15.19
C SER A 66 4.14 -8.25 -15.19
N TYR A 67 3.97 -9.01 -16.27
CA TYR A 67 2.89 -9.99 -16.41
C TYR A 67 3.29 -11.41 -15.99
N ILE A 68 4.56 -11.65 -15.65
CA ILE A 68 5.04 -12.98 -15.25
C ILE A 68 4.62 -13.26 -13.79
N PRO A 69 3.68 -14.19 -13.55
CA PRO A 69 3.22 -14.49 -12.20
C PRO A 69 4.35 -15.10 -11.38
N GLY A 70 4.56 -14.59 -10.15
CA GLY A 70 5.59 -15.08 -9.24
C GLY A 70 6.98 -14.47 -9.45
N ARG A 71 7.19 -13.65 -10.50
CA ARG A 71 8.43 -12.90 -10.67
C ARG A 71 8.49 -11.78 -9.63
N LYS A 72 9.49 -11.84 -8.75
CA LYS A 72 9.80 -10.74 -7.83
C LYS A 72 10.66 -9.73 -8.58
N PRO A 73 10.26 -8.45 -8.67
CA PRO A 73 11.11 -7.45 -9.28
C PRO A 73 12.45 -7.38 -8.53
N PRO A 74 13.55 -7.05 -9.22
CA PRO A 74 14.83 -6.80 -8.58
C PRO A 74 14.67 -5.71 -7.51
N LEU A 75 15.33 -5.93 -6.37
CA LEU A 75 15.21 -5.05 -5.21
C LEU A 75 16.13 -3.83 -5.42
N SER A 76 15.57 -2.77 -5.99
CA SER A 76 16.29 -1.50 -6.18
C SER A 76 16.02 -0.50 -5.05
N LEU A 77 16.97 0.41 -4.77
CA LEU A 77 16.77 1.50 -3.80
C LEU A 77 15.60 2.40 -4.21
N GLU A 78 15.46 2.69 -5.51
CA GLU A 78 14.34 3.47 -6.05
C GLU A 78 13.00 2.72 -5.91
N GLY A 79 12.99 1.41 -6.18
CA GLY A 79 11.83 0.55 -5.96
C GLY A 79 11.42 0.54 -4.49
N LEU A 80 12.40 0.44 -3.58
CA LEU A 80 12.17 0.46 -2.14
C LEU A 80 11.65 1.82 -1.67
N HIS A 81 12.19 2.93 -2.19
CA HIS A 81 11.70 4.28 -1.91
C HIS A 81 10.22 4.42 -2.28
N ASN A 82 9.86 4.03 -3.50
CA ASN A 82 8.49 4.12 -3.99
C ASN A 82 7.55 3.19 -3.21
N ALA A 83 8.00 1.99 -2.88
CA ALA A 83 7.24 1.05 -2.07
C ALA A 83 6.99 1.60 -0.67
N LEU A 84 8.02 2.09 0.04
CA LEU A 84 7.87 2.67 1.37
C LEU A 84 6.98 3.91 1.38
N ARG A 85 7.10 4.79 0.37
CA ARG A 85 6.21 5.94 0.22
C ARG A 85 4.75 5.51 0.09
N ARG A 86 4.49 4.46 -0.70
CA ARG A 86 3.13 3.91 -0.87
C ARG A 86 2.63 3.21 0.39
N VAL A 87 3.52 2.58 1.15
CA VAL A 87 3.19 1.92 2.42
C VAL A 87 2.86 2.92 3.51
N ALA A 88 3.62 4.02 3.63
CA ALA A 88 3.33 5.10 4.58
C ALA A 88 1.95 5.75 4.32
N ALA A 89 1.47 5.71 3.07
CA ALA A 89 0.15 6.20 2.70
C ALA A 89 -0.99 5.18 2.93
N ASP A 90 -0.69 3.94 3.31
CA ASP A 90 -1.70 2.89 3.53
C ASP A 90 -2.06 2.79 5.02
N PRO A 91 -3.26 3.24 5.44
CA PRO A 91 -3.67 3.20 6.84
C PRO A 91 -3.92 1.79 7.39
N ALA A 92 -3.94 0.78 6.51
CA ALA A 92 -4.05 -0.62 6.93
C ALA A 92 -2.70 -1.24 7.32
N VAL A 93 -1.58 -0.56 7.02
CA VAL A 93 -0.24 -1.03 7.36
C VAL A 93 0.16 -0.50 8.73
N LYS A 94 0.51 -1.40 9.64
CA LYS A 94 1.01 -1.14 10.99
C LYS A 94 2.53 -0.95 11.03
N GLY A 95 3.25 -1.46 10.03
CA GLY A 95 4.69 -1.33 9.96
C GLY A 95 5.34 -2.11 8.83
N VAL A 96 6.66 -2.04 8.79
CA VAL A 96 7.49 -2.68 7.76
C VAL A 96 8.53 -3.57 8.44
N LEU A 97 8.69 -4.79 7.94
CA LEU A 97 9.69 -5.76 8.39
C LEU A 97 10.73 -5.96 7.28
N PHE A 98 12.00 -5.78 7.62
CA PHE A 98 13.11 -6.09 6.72
C PHE A 98 13.72 -7.43 7.13
N LEU A 99 13.64 -8.41 6.24
CA LEU A 99 14.27 -9.71 6.41
C LEU A 99 15.60 -9.72 5.64
N ALA A 100 16.71 -9.59 6.36
CA ALA A 100 18.04 -9.69 5.79
C ALA A 100 18.47 -11.17 5.67
N LYS A 101 18.69 -11.66 4.45
CA LYS A 101 19.21 -13.00 4.19
C LYS A 101 20.53 -12.87 3.44
N SER A 102 21.63 -12.77 4.19
CA SER A 102 23.00 -12.58 3.67
C SER A 102 23.14 -11.42 2.68
N PRO A 103 22.70 -10.19 3.02
CA PRO A 103 22.79 -9.08 2.10
C PRO A 103 24.25 -8.65 1.92
N SER A 104 24.77 -8.69 0.69
CA SER A 104 26.02 -8.03 0.32
C SER A 104 25.78 -6.52 0.21
N LEU A 105 25.60 -5.87 1.36
CA LEU A 105 25.43 -4.43 1.46
C LEU A 105 26.78 -3.74 1.57
N THR A 106 27.03 -2.77 0.70
CA THR A 106 28.13 -1.82 0.90
C THR A 106 27.77 -0.83 2.00
N LEU A 107 28.78 -0.19 2.59
CA LEU A 107 28.56 0.86 3.60
C LEU A 107 27.69 2.00 3.07
N ALA A 108 27.90 2.42 1.83
CA ALA A 108 27.13 3.47 1.17
C ALA A 108 25.65 3.07 1.00
N GLN A 109 25.39 1.81 0.64
CA GLN A 109 24.02 1.28 0.56
C GLN A 109 23.36 1.22 1.94
N ALA A 110 24.10 0.83 2.99
CA ALA A 110 23.60 0.82 4.36
C ALA A 110 23.23 2.24 4.85
N GLN A 111 24.06 3.24 4.55
CA GLN A 111 23.77 4.64 4.86
C GLN A 111 22.55 5.16 4.10
N SER A 112 22.44 4.82 2.81
CA SER A 112 21.30 5.18 1.98
C SER A 112 20.00 4.56 2.51
N LEU A 113 20.05 3.27 2.90
CA LEU A 113 18.94 2.57 3.52
C LEU A 113 18.54 3.20 4.86
N ALA A 114 19.51 3.55 5.71
CA ALA A 114 19.26 4.21 6.99
C ALA A 114 18.56 5.58 6.79
N ALA A 115 19.03 6.38 5.84
CA ALA A 115 18.40 7.66 5.50
C ALA A 115 16.96 7.46 4.98
N LEU A 116 16.74 6.42 4.18
CA LEU A 116 15.43 6.07 3.61
C LEU A 116 14.45 5.57 4.69
N LEU A 117 14.92 4.77 5.65
CA LEU A 117 14.13 4.38 6.82
C LEU A 117 13.76 5.57 7.69
N ASN A 118 14.67 6.53 7.88
CA ASN A 118 14.38 7.73 8.65
C ASN A 118 13.29 8.58 7.97
N ARG A 119 13.37 8.75 6.64
CA ARG A 119 12.32 9.43 5.85
C ARG A 119 10.98 8.71 5.93
N PHE A 120 10.98 7.38 5.88
CA PHE A 120 9.77 6.58 6.05
C PHE A 120 9.08 6.85 7.38
N ARG A 121 9.83 6.95 8.49
CA ARG A 121 9.26 7.30 9.81
C ARG A 121 8.59 8.67 9.80
N THR A 122 9.18 9.66 9.11
CA THR A 122 8.57 10.98 8.97
C THR A 122 7.27 10.93 8.16
N TRP A 123 7.24 10.15 7.06
CA TRP A 123 6.03 9.99 6.24
C TRP A 123 4.93 9.23 6.97
N ASP A 124 5.29 8.20 7.72
CA ASP A 124 4.34 7.40 8.50
C ASP A 124 3.75 8.22 9.65
N ALA A 125 4.57 8.99 10.38
CA ALA A 125 4.08 9.89 11.42
C ALA A 125 3.13 10.98 10.88
N THR A 126 3.34 11.44 9.65
CA THR A 126 2.48 12.46 9.01
C THR A 126 1.19 11.88 8.41
N GLN A 127 1.21 10.63 7.94
CA GLN A 127 0.07 10.02 7.23
C GLN A 127 -0.72 9.02 8.09
N ASN A 128 -0.13 8.46 9.14
CA ASN A 128 -0.71 7.48 10.06
C ASN A 128 -0.43 7.85 11.54
N PRO A 129 -1.06 8.91 12.08
CA PRO A 129 -0.85 9.35 13.46
C PRO A 129 -1.37 8.35 14.52
N THR A 130 -2.09 7.31 14.11
CA THR A 130 -2.65 6.27 15.00
C THR A 130 -1.76 5.03 15.12
N ALA A 131 -0.59 5.00 14.47
CA ALA A 131 0.35 3.90 14.57
C ALA A 131 1.12 3.97 15.92
N PRO A 132 1.32 2.85 16.64
CA PRO A 132 2.16 2.83 17.83
C PRO A 132 3.63 3.03 17.42
N HIS A 133 4.24 4.12 17.89
CA HIS A 133 5.62 4.53 17.56
C HIS A 133 6.65 3.98 18.56
#